data_AF-A0AAV2KEI6-F1
#
_entry.id   AF-A0AAV2KEI6-F1
#
_cell.length_a   1.000
_cell.length_b   1.000
_cell.length_c   1.000
_cell.angle_alpha   90.00
_cell.angle_beta   90.00
_cell.angle_gamma   90.00
#
_symmetry.space_group_name_H-M   'P 1'
#
loop_
_entity.id
_entity.type
_entity.pdbx_description
1 polymer ?
#
loop_
_entity_poly.entity_id
_entity_poly.type
_entity_poly.pdbx_seq_one_letter_code
_entity_poly.pdbx_strand_id
1 'polypeptide(L)'
;MECSTSASFCQSLSPLLGQICEDPRVARLLNTRLGQYLRQNPVLGLSALLFSSMAVLPVGLFAVFALVTLVMSAVGFVFFEVLLLLVAGLTLLFTLSGLAFFSVVTSFIFGTVYITFTNLYQSFCKQRPTKSRPTAAEEEAADKSD
;
A
#
# COMPACT_ATOMS: atom_id res chain seq x y z
N MET A 1 -59.77 -32.96 1.87
CA MET A 1 -59.54 -34.43 1.85
C MET A 1 -58.02 -34.64 1.93
N GLU A 2 -57.38 -34.18 3.00
CA GLU A 2 -55.89 -34.11 3.11
C GLU A 2 -55.37 -34.67 4.44
N CYS A 3 -56.25 -35.22 5.28
CA CYS A 3 -55.89 -35.69 6.63
C CYS A 3 -55.37 -37.15 6.67
N SER A 4 -55.49 -37.91 5.58
CA SER A 4 -54.99 -39.30 5.53
C SER A 4 -53.52 -39.43 5.14
N THR A 5 -52.96 -38.45 4.41
CA THR A 5 -51.57 -38.54 3.90
C THR A 5 -50.54 -38.17 4.95
N SER A 6 -50.89 -37.36 5.96
CA SER A 6 -49.97 -37.02 7.07
C SER A 6 -49.87 -38.15 8.11
N ALA A 7 -50.95 -38.90 8.33
CA ALA A 7 -50.98 -39.98 9.32
C ALA A 7 -50.18 -41.21 8.89
N SER A 8 -50.21 -41.57 7.60
CA SER A 8 -49.43 -42.70 7.06
C SER A 8 -47.92 -42.40 7.03
N PHE A 9 -47.56 -41.15 6.76
CA PHE A 9 -46.16 -40.71 6.77
C PHE A 9 -45.58 -40.71 8.20
N CYS A 10 -46.36 -40.29 9.20
CA CYS A 10 -45.99 -40.35 10.63
C CYS A 10 -45.80 -41.79 11.15
N GLN A 11 -46.63 -42.75 10.72
CA GLN A 11 -46.44 -44.16 11.10
C GLN A 11 -45.17 -44.75 10.50
N SER A 12 -44.85 -44.41 9.25
CA SER A 12 -43.65 -44.91 8.58
C SER A 12 -42.35 -44.28 9.11
N LEU A 13 -42.40 -43.03 9.58
CA LEU A 13 -41.25 -42.31 10.14
C LEU A 13 -41.03 -42.52 11.64
N SER A 14 -41.99 -43.08 12.37
CA SER A 14 -41.87 -43.31 13.83
C SER A 14 -40.60 -44.07 14.26
N PRO A 15 -40.17 -45.16 13.60
CA PRO A 15 -38.93 -45.85 13.99
C PRO A 15 -37.66 -45.04 13.66
N LEU A 16 -37.65 -44.30 12.55
CA LEU A 16 -36.50 -43.49 12.15
C LEU A 16 -36.38 -42.19 12.97
N LEU A 17 -37.49 -41.56 13.31
CA LEU A 17 -37.53 -40.38 14.17
C LEU A 17 -37.06 -40.70 15.59
N GLY A 18 -37.43 -41.87 16.13
CA GLY A 18 -36.92 -42.35 17.41
C GLY A 18 -35.39 -42.43 17.41
N GLN A 19 -34.82 -43.07 16.38
CA GLN A 19 -33.36 -43.18 16.23
C GLN A 19 -32.65 -41.84 16.03
N ILE A 20 -33.25 -40.92 15.26
CA ILE A 20 -32.65 -39.59 14.98
C ILE A 20 -32.72 -38.69 16.22
N CYS A 21 -33.75 -38.84 17.06
CA CYS A 21 -33.93 -38.07 18.29
C CYS A 21 -33.08 -38.62 19.46
N GLU A 22 -32.68 -39.90 19.41
CA GLU A 22 -31.82 -40.53 20.41
C GLU A 22 -30.36 -40.04 20.36
N ASP A 23 -29.94 -39.41 19.25
CA ASP A 23 -28.63 -38.80 19.16
C ASP A 23 -28.61 -37.48 19.98
N PRO A 24 -27.80 -37.38 21.05
CA PRO A 24 -27.81 -36.24 21.96
C PRO A 24 -27.44 -34.92 21.27
N ARG A 25 -26.79 -34.97 20.10
CA ARG A 25 -26.47 -33.76 19.31
C ARG A 25 -27.69 -33.23 18.58
N VAL A 26 -28.51 -34.12 18.02
CA VAL A 26 -29.71 -33.78 17.26
C VAL A 26 -30.83 -33.33 18.20
N ALA A 27 -30.97 -34.02 19.34
CA ALA A 27 -31.89 -33.63 20.40
C ALA A 27 -31.61 -32.20 20.92
N ARG A 28 -30.33 -31.83 21.10
CA ARG A 28 -29.95 -30.46 21.48
C ARG A 28 -30.31 -29.42 20.42
N LEU A 29 -30.05 -29.71 19.15
CA LEU A 29 -30.36 -28.78 18.04
C LEU A 29 -31.87 -28.57 17.89
N LEU A 30 -32.66 -29.63 18.03
CA LEU A 30 -34.13 -29.56 18.06
C LEU A 30 -34.67 -28.88 19.33
N ASN A 31 -33.89 -28.80 20.41
CA ASN A 31 -34.29 -28.05 21.62
C ASN A 31 -33.91 -26.56 21.56
N THR A 32 -33.23 -26.11 20.50
CA THR A 32 -32.92 -24.69 20.25
C THR A 32 -34.00 -24.00 19.41
N ARG A 33 -33.87 -22.70 19.12
CA ARG A 33 -34.86 -21.89 18.37
C ARG A 33 -35.35 -22.55 17.08
N LEU A 34 -34.52 -23.34 16.40
CA LEU A 34 -34.90 -24.08 15.19
C LEU A 34 -36.06 -25.06 15.44
N GLY A 35 -36.02 -25.83 16.54
CA GLY A 35 -37.10 -26.76 16.85
C GLY A 35 -38.35 -26.09 17.39
N GLN A 36 -38.23 -24.92 18.03
CA GLN A 36 -39.39 -24.12 18.41
C GLN A 36 -40.09 -23.51 17.17
N TYR A 37 -39.32 -23.07 16.16
CA TYR A 37 -39.84 -22.63 14.86
C TYR A 37 -40.53 -23.76 14.07
N LEU A 38 -39.92 -24.95 14.03
CA LEU A 38 -40.49 -26.15 13.40
C LEU A 38 -41.76 -26.64 14.10
N ARG A 39 -41.84 -26.50 15.43
CA ARG A 39 -43.01 -26.95 16.21
C ARG A 39 -44.21 -26.01 16.09
N GLN A 40 -43.98 -24.72 15.86
CA GLN A 40 -45.04 -23.71 15.83
C GLN A 40 -45.59 -23.48 14.41
N ASN A 41 -44.75 -23.57 13.36
CA ASN A 41 -45.17 -23.54 11.97
C ASN A 41 -44.23 -24.42 11.11
N PRO A 42 -44.50 -25.74 10.98
CA PRO A 42 -43.59 -26.68 10.31
C PRO A 42 -43.28 -26.31 8.86
N VAL A 43 -44.23 -25.66 8.16
CA VAL A 43 -44.09 -25.21 6.76
C VAL A 43 -43.09 -24.06 6.62
N LEU A 44 -43.07 -23.12 7.58
CA LEU A 44 -42.15 -21.97 7.55
C LEU A 44 -40.72 -22.36 7.93
N GLY A 45 -40.56 -23.28 8.89
CA GLY A 45 -39.26 -23.83 9.22
C GLY A 45 -38.67 -24.65 8.07
N LEU A 46 -39.49 -25.50 7.44
CA LEU A 46 -39.10 -26.27 6.26
C LEU A 46 -38.81 -25.39 5.04
N SER A 47 -39.61 -24.35 4.79
CA SER A 47 -39.38 -23.46 3.66
C SER A 47 -38.12 -22.63 3.85
N ALA A 48 -37.83 -22.13 5.06
CA ALA A 48 -36.57 -21.44 5.36
C ALA A 48 -35.34 -22.35 5.20
N LEU A 49 -35.45 -23.63 5.62
CA LEU A 49 -34.41 -24.63 5.41
C LEU A 49 -34.19 -24.96 3.93
N LEU A 50 -35.27 -25.17 3.17
CA LEU A 50 -35.20 -25.41 1.73
C LEU A 50 -34.71 -24.17 0.98
N PHE A 51 -35.11 -22.97 1.39
CA PHE A 51 -34.66 -21.72 0.79
C PHE A 51 -33.18 -21.49 1.09
N SER A 52 -32.71 -21.79 2.30
CA SER A 52 -31.29 -21.77 2.62
C SER A 52 -30.52 -22.84 1.84
N SER A 53 -31.02 -24.08 1.77
CA SER A 53 -30.39 -25.15 1.00
C SER A 53 -30.34 -24.83 -0.50
N MET A 54 -31.39 -24.20 -1.05
CA MET A 54 -31.46 -23.78 -2.45
C MET A 54 -30.68 -22.49 -2.73
N ALA A 55 -30.50 -21.62 -1.74
CA ALA A 55 -29.69 -20.40 -1.84
C ALA A 55 -28.20 -20.69 -1.62
N VAL A 56 -27.84 -21.71 -0.84
CA VAL A 56 -26.45 -22.13 -0.62
C VAL A 56 -25.78 -22.54 -1.93
N LEU A 57 -26.52 -23.13 -2.87
CA LEU A 57 -25.96 -23.54 -4.16
C LEU A 57 -25.49 -22.35 -5.02
N PRO A 58 -26.32 -21.33 -5.33
CA PRO A 58 -25.88 -20.13 -6.05
C PRO A 58 -24.97 -19.23 -5.21
N VAL A 59 -25.23 -19.06 -3.91
CA VAL A 59 -24.42 -18.19 -3.03
C VAL A 59 -23.05 -18.80 -2.75
N GLY A 60 -22.97 -20.11 -2.56
CA GLY A 60 -21.71 -20.82 -2.33
C GLY A 60 -20.83 -20.81 -3.57
N LEU A 61 -21.41 -21.05 -4.75
CA LEU A 61 -20.67 -20.97 -6.01
C LEU A 61 -20.15 -19.53 -6.25
N PHE A 62 -20.98 -18.52 -5.98
CA PHE A 62 -20.56 -17.13 -6.04
C PHE A 62 -19.43 -16.81 -5.03
N ALA A 63 -19.54 -17.28 -3.79
CA ALA A 63 -18.54 -17.04 -2.75
C ALA A 63 -17.20 -17.70 -3.10
N VAL A 64 -17.21 -18.95 -3.58
CA VAL A 64 -15.99 -19.64 -4.02
C VAL A 64 -15.38 -18.95 -5.23
N PHE A 65 -16.20 -18.55 -6.21
CA PHE A 65 -15.73 -17.82 -7.38
C PHE A 65 -15.12 -16.46 -7.00
N ALA A 66 -15.78 -15.71 -6.12
CA ALA A 66 -15.28 -14.46 -5.59
C ALA A 66 -13.96 -14.66 -4.83
N LEU A 67 -13.85 -15.71 -4.01
CA LEU A 67 -12.62 -16.04 -3.29
C LEU A 67 -11.48 -16.36 -4.25
N VAL A 68 -11.71 -17.21 -5.25
CA VAL A 68 -10.70 -17.54 -6.27
C VAL A 68 -10.27 -16.28 -7.03
N THR A 69 -11.23 -15.44 -7.43
CA THR A 69 -10.95 -14.18 -8.12
C THR A 69 -10.14 -13.22 -7.24
N LEU A 70 -10.48 -13.14 -5.96
CA LEU A 70 -9.77 -12.30 -4.99
C LEU A 70 -8.35 -12.80 -4.76
N VAL A 71 -8.15 -14.11 -4.64
CA VAL A 71 -6.81 -14.70 -4.51
C VAL A 71 -5.99 -14.44 -5.77
N MET A 72 -6.56 -14.68 -6.96
CA MET A 72 -5.87 -14.39 -8.23
C MET A 72 -5.52 -12.91 -8.37
N SER A 73 -6.44 -12.02 -8.00
CA SER A 73 -6.23 -10.57 -7.98
C SER A 73 -5.14 -10.18 -6.99
N ALA A 74 -5.16 -10.72 -5.77
CA ALA A 74 -4.15 -10.43 -4.75
C ALA A 74 -2.76 -10.91 -5.17
N VAL A 75 -2.65 -12.11 -5.74
CA VAL A 75 -1.38 -12.63 -6.26
C VAL A 75 -0.87 -11.73 -7.39
N GLY A 76 -1.73 -11.37 -8.35
CA GLY A 76 -1.38 -10.44 -9.43
C GLY A 76 -0.97 -9.06 -8.92
N PHE A 77 -1.66 -8.53 -7.91
CA PHE A 77 -1.36 -7.26 -7.28
C PHE A 77 0.02 -7.28 -6.60
N VAL A 78 0.35 -8.34 -5.87
CA VAL A 78 1.67 -8.48 -5.22
C VAL A 78 2.79 -8.49 -6.26
N PHE A 79 2.62 -9.22 -7.38
CA PHE A 79 3.60 -9.19 -8.46
C PHE A 79 3.76 -7.79 -9.04
N PHE A 80 2.65 -7.11 -9.31
CA PHE A 80 2.67 -5.74 -9.83
C PHE A 80 3.29 -4.75 -8.84
N GLU A 81 3.01 -4.89 -7.54
CA GLU A 81 3.58 -4.07 -6.47
C GLU A 81 5.10 -4.23 -6.41
N VAL A 82 5.62 -5.46 -6.45
CA VAL A 82 7.07 -5.69 -6.45
C VAL A 82 7.72 -5.12 -7.70
N LEU A 83 7.12 -5.28 -8.88
CA LEU A 83 7.62 -4.69 -10.12
C LEU A 83 7.62 -3.16 -10.05
N LEU A 84 6.53 -2.55 -9.59
CA LEU A 84 6.43 -1.10 -9.43
C LEU A 84 7.44 -0.58 -8.41
N LEU A 85 7.60 -1.28 -7.28
CA LEU A 85 8.55 -0.91 -6.23
C LEU A 85 9.98 -1.00 -6.77
N LEU A 86 10.30 -2.01 -7.59
CA LEU A 86 11.60 -2.13 -8.23
C LEU A 86 11.84 -1.02 -9.26
N VAL A 87 10.88 -0.72 -10.13
CA VAL A 87 10.99 0.35 -11.13
C VAL A 87 11.08 1.72 -10.46
N ALA A 88 10.21 2.01 -9.49
CA ALA A 88 10.24 3.24 -8.73
C ALA A 88 11.52 3.35 -7.91
N GLY A 89 11.98 2.25 -7.30
CA GLY A 89 13.22 2.18 -6.55
C GLY A 89 14.45 2.43 -7.43
N LEU A 90 14.54 1.80 -8.61
CA LEU A 90 15.60 2.06 -9.58
C LEU A 90 15.55 3.50 -10.06
N THR A 91 14.36 4.05 -10.34
CA THR A 91 14.20 5.45 -10.77
C THR A 91 14.66 6.41 -9.69
N LEU A 92 14.27 6.15 -8.43
CA LEU A 92 14.66 6.95 -7.28
C LEU A 92 16.17 6.86 -7.04
N LEU A 93 16.74 5.65 -7.04
CA LEU A 93 18.17 5.42 -6.85
C LEU A 93 18.98 6.08 -7.97
N PHE A 94 18.54 5.94 -9.22
CA PHE A 94 19.15 6.59 -10.37
C PHE A 94 19.10 8.11 -10.25
N THR A 95 17.94 8.66 -9.89
CA THR A 95 17.76 10.11 -9.73
C THR A 95 18.59 10.66 -8.57
N LEU A 96 18.60 9.98 -7.41
CA LEU A 96 19.40 10.35 -6.25
C LEU A 96 20.90 10.26 -6.56
N SER A 97 21.33 9.19 -7.24
CA SER A 97 22.72 9.03 -7.67
C SER A 97 23.11 10.13 -8.67
N GLY A 98 22.24 10.42 -9.63
CA GLY A 98 22.45 11.49 -10.61
C GLY A 98 22.53 12.86 -9.95
N LEU A 99 21.62 13.16 -9.02
CA LEU A 99 21.62 14.40 -8.23
C LEU A 99 22.85 14.50 -7.33
N ALA A 100 23.27 13.41 -6.69
CA ALA A 100 24.47 13.39 -5.86
C ALA A 100 25.73 13.65 -6.69
N PHE A 101 25.87 12.97 -7.83
CA PHE A 101 26.98 13.20 -8.74
C PHE A 101 26.98 14.63 -9.29
N PHE A 102 25.81 15.10 -9.73
CA PHE A 102 25.63 16.47 -10.21
C PHE A 102 25.96 17.51 -9.15
N SER A 103 25.59 17.26 -7.89
CA SER A 103 25.92 18.10 -6.75
C SER A 103 27.44 18.20 -6.54
N VAL A 104 28.15 17.06 -6.55
CA VAL A 104 29.62 17.03 -6.41
C VAL A 104 30.30 17.78 -7.56
N VAL A 105 29.88 17.51 -8.80
CA VAL A 105 30.44 18.18 -9.99
C VAL A 105 30.22 19.68 -9.91
N THR A 106 29.00 20.12 -9.60
CA THR A 106 28.68 21.55 -9.48
C THR A 106 29.49 22.21 -8.36
N SER A 107 29.61 21.55 -7.21
CA SER A 107 30.44 22.02 -6.10
C SER A 107 31.91 22.14 -6.48
N PHE A 108 32.43 21.16 -7.23
CA PHE A 108 33.82 21.17 -7.70
C PHE A 108 34.07 22.29 -8.70
N ILE A 109 33.16 22.49 -9.66
CA ILE A 109 33.22 23.60 -10.62
C ILE A 109 33.19 24.93 -9.87
N PHE A 110 32.23 25.13 -8.98
CA PHE A 110 32.15 26.36 -8.18
C PHE A 110 33.41 26.58 -7.33
N GLY A 111 33.97 25.54 -6.73
CA GLY A 111 35.21 25.63 -5.96
C GLY A 111 36.40 26.05 -6.83
N THR A 112 36.58 25.41 -7.99
CA THR A 112 37.66 25.75 -8.93
C THR A 112 37.51 27.17 -9.44
N VAL A 113 36.29 27.56 -9.81
CA VAL A 113 35.96 28.92 -10.27
C VAL A 113 36.24 29.93 -9.17
N TYR A 114 35.79 29.69 -7.93
CA TYR A 114 36.05 30.57 -6.78
C TYR A 114 37.54 30.75 -6.50
N ILE A 115 38.33 29.66 -6.50
CA ILE A 115 39.78 29.71 -6.32
C ILE A 115 40.46 30.49 -7.45
N THR A 116 40.02 30.27 -8.70
CA THR A 116 40.57 30.96 -9.86
C THR A 116 40.28 32.46 -9.77
N PHE A 117 39.05 32.84 -9.46
CA PHE A 117 38.66 34.23 -9.26
C PHE A 117 39.45 34.88 -8.12
N THR A 118 39.55 34.24 -6.96
CA THR A 118 40.32 34.80 -5.83
C THR A 118 41.80 34.98 -6.17
N ASN A 119 42.43 34.03 -6.86
CA ASN A 119 43.81 34.17 -7.35
C ASN A 119 43.95 35.31 -8.38
N LEU A 120 42.97 35.47 -9.26
CA LEU A 120 42.95 36.53 -10.26
C LEU A 120 42.80 37.90 -9.57
N TYR A 121 41.84 38.05 -8.66
CA TYR A 121 41.66 39.26 -7.85
C TYR A 121 42.91 39.58 -7.02
N GLN A 122 43.52 38.58 -6.39
CA GLN A 122 44.77 38.78 -5.64
C GLN A 122 45.91 39.21 -6.56
N SER A 123 46.04 38.62 -7.76
CA SER A 123 47.04 39.03 -8.75
C SER A 123 46.79 40.45 -9.26
N PHE A 124 45.54 40.85 -9.52
CA PHE A 124 45.18 42.22 -9.89
C PHE A 124 45.47 43.23 -8.77
N CYS A 125 45.17 42.88 -7.51
CA CYS A 125 45.55 43.71 -6.35
C CYS A 125 47.07 43.77 -6.18
N LYS A 126 47.79 42.68 -6.41
CA LYS A 126 49.26 42.61 -6.35
C LYS A 126 49.93 43.35 -7.51
N GLN A 127 49.27 43.43 -8.67
CA GLN A 127 49.64 44.27 -9.82
C GLN A 127 49.33 45.76 -9.61
N ARG A 128 48.87 46.18 -8.43
CA ARG A 128 48.97 47.58 -7.98
C ARG A 128 50.21 47.82 -7.09
N PRO A 129 51.47 47.63 -7.54
CA PRO A 129 52.55 48.41 -6.97
C PRO A 129 52.42 49.84 -7.50
N THR A 130 52.03 50.76 -6.63
CA THR A 130 52.46 52.17 -6.65
C THR A 130 52.57 52.84 -8.04
N LYS A 131 51.45 53.21 -8.66
CA LYS A 131 51.41 54.37 -9.58
C LYS A 131 50.83 55.59 -8.86
N SER A 132 51.44 55.96 -7.74
CA SER A 132 51.13 57.19 -7.00
C SER A 132 52.24 57.53 -6.01
N ARG A 133 53.45 57.81 -6.53
CA ARG A 133 54.39 58.70 -5.85
C ARG A 133 55.47 59.22 -6.83
N PRO A 134 55.26 60.37 -7.50
CA PRO A 134 56.27 61.40 -7.40
C PRO A 134 56.07 62.04 -6.03
N THR A 135 56.96 61.68 -5.10
CA THR A 135 57.18 62.53 -3.93
C THR A 135 57.56 63.88 -4.51
N ALA A 136 56.73 64.90 -4.27
CA ALA A 136 57.12 66.30 -4.37
C ALA A 136 58.18 66.59 -3.29
N ALA A 137 59.31 65.91 -3.40
CA ALA A 137 60.57 66.23 -2.78
C ALA A 137 61.41 66.90 -3.87
N GLU A 138 60.92 68.04 -4.32
CA GLU A 138 61.72 69.06 -5.01
C GLU A 138 61.26 70.44 -4.50
N GLU A 139 60.97 70.53 -3.20
CA GLU A 139 60.86 71.80 -2.45
C GLU A 139 62.17 72.10 -1.71
N GLU A 140 63.28 71.40 -2.02
CA GLU A 140 64.58 71.60 -1.35
C GLU A 140 65.76 71.68 -2.33
N ALA A 141 65.54 72.27 -3.51
CA ALA A 141 66.62 72.60 -4.47
C ALA A 141 66.45 74.00 -5.09
N ALA A 142 65.85 74.95 -4.37
CA ALA A 142 65.85 76.37 -4.72
C ALA A 142 66.39 77.26 -3.58
N ASP A 143 67.20 76.69 -2.67
CA ASP A 143 68.09 77.41 -1.76
C ASP A 143 69.56 77.07 -2.13
N LYS A 144 69.95 77.48 -3.34
CA LYS A 144 71.35 77.77 -3.76
C LYS A 144 71.39 78.01 -5.27
N SER A 145 71.21 79.25 -5.66
CA SER A 145 72.05 79.84 -6.70
C SER A 145 71.90 81.35 -6.61
N ASP A 146 73.06 82.02 -6.54
CA ASP A 146 73.30 83.47 -6.56
C ASP A 146 72.37 84.32 -7.45
#